data_AF-A3IX19-F1
#
_entry.id   AF-A3IX19-F1
#
_cell.length_a   1.000
_cell.length_b   1.000
_cell.length_c   1.000
_cell.angle_alpha   90.00
_cell.angle_beta   90.00
_cell.angle_gamma   90.00
#
_symmetry.space_group_name_H-M   'P 1'
#
loop_
_entity.id
_entity.type
_entity.pdbx_description
1 polymer ?
#
loop_
_entity_poly.entity_id
_entity_poly.type
_entity_poly.pdbx_seq_one_letter_code
_entity_poly.pdbx_strand_id
1 'polypeptide(L)'
;MDKQNFHSSSDRSSRIFFQICGIVGIASNLIVVLTDFIGIIVVDSYNPIKQTISNLAIGDYAWIQDIGLNLYGIGLIVCAIALWRWNLGDWRWQLGATLLFFLGIDILIISEHDQYAKLPNSSGFSVHLYAVYVLGLIFPLICFLLSFGFRKISRRWQYFSLAIAVVWLIFAPPFFQISTAFNGLYERFVALILLCWTTAISWLIFHREN
;
A
#
# COMPACT_ATOMS: atom_id res chain seq x y z
N MET A 1 44.09 -4.99 8.17
CA MET A 1 42.76 -5.03 7.52
C MET A 1 42.45 -3.61 7.05
N ASP A 2 42.58 -3.37 5.74
CA ASP A 2 42.60 -2.02 5.17
C ASP A 2 41.22 -1.37 5.09
N LYS A 3 41.17 -0.07 5.38
CA LYS A 3 39.95 0.77 5.37
C LYS A 3 39.19 0.73 4.03
N GLN A 4 39.86 0.44 2.92
CA GLN A 4 39.24 0.26 1.60
C GLN A 4 38.35 -1.01 1.51
N ASN A 5 38.73 -2.10 2.17
CA ASN A 5 37.92 -3.32 2.21
C ASN A 5 36.69 -3.15 3.11
N PHE A 6 36.77 -2.30 4.14
CA PHE A 6 35.64 -1.98 5.00
C PHE A 6 34.59 -1.11 4.28
N HIS A 7 35.00 -0.06 3.56
CA HIS A 7 34.06 0.79 2.81
C HIS A 7 33.36 0.06 1.65
N SER A 8 34.05 -0.81 0.92
CA SER A 8 33.45 -1.57 -0.18
C SER A 8 32.40 -2.60 0.29
N SER A 9 32.58 -3.18 1.48
CA SER A 9 31.62 -4.11 2.07
C SER A 9 30.39 -3.41 2.66
N SER A 10 30.54 -2.22 3.25
CA SER A 10 29.41 -1.43 3.75
C SER A 10 28.49 -0.94 2.63
N ASP A 11 29.07 -0.51 1.51
CA ASP A 11 28.29 -0.05 0.35
C ASP A 11 27.52 -1.18 -0.32
N ARG A 12 28.14 -2.37 -0.42
CA ARG A 12 27.47 -3.57 -0.93
C ARG A 12 26.31 -3.99 -0.02
N SER A 13 26.51 -4.01 1.28
CA SER A 13 25.48 -4.38 2.27
C SER A 13 24.28 -3.42 2.20
N SER A 14 24.56 -2.11 2.13
CA SER A 14 23.53 -1.08 1.93
C SER A 14 22.73 -1.33 0.65
N ARG A 15 23.40 -1.57 -0.49
CA ARG A 15 22.72 -1.85 -1.76
C ARG A 15 21.79 -3.07 -1.70
N ILE A 16 22.29 -4.19 -1.16
CA ILE A 16 21.52 -5.42 -1.04
C ILE A 16 20.25 -5.19 -0.19
N PHE A 17 20.37 -4.42 0.90
CA PHE A 17 19.23 -4.07 1.74
C PHE A 17 18.11 -3.38 0.94
N PHE A 18 18.43 -2.33 0.16
CA PHE A 18 17.42 -1.63 -0.64
C PHE A 18 16.84 -2.51 -1.76
N GLN A 19 17.65 -3.34 -2.40
CA GLN A 19 17.17 -4.29 -3.41
C GLN A 19 16.18 -5.29 -2.82
N ILE A 20 16.47 -5.87 -1.65
CA ILE A 20 15.56 -6.78 -0.97
C ILE A 20 14.25 -6.06 -0.62
N CYS A 21 14.33 -4.87 -0.01
CA CYS A 21 13.13 -4.10 0.32
C CYS A 21 12.27 -3.78 -0.91
N GLY A 22 12.90 -3.40 -2.03
CA GLY A 22 12.22 -3.13 -3.29
C GLY A 22 11.56 -4.38 -3.88
N ILE A 23 12.24 -5.54 -3.86
CA ILE A 23 11.66 -6.82 -4.29
C ILE A 23 10.47 -7.19 -3.43
N VAL A 24 10.58 -7.10 -2.10
CA VAL A 24 9.48 -7.41 -1.17
C VAL A 24 8.27 -6.53 -1.47
N GLY A 25 8.49 -5.22 -1.69
CA GLY A 25 7.42 -4.31 -2.07
C GLY A 25 6.76 -4.66 -3.40
N ILE A 26 7.54 -4.96 -4.46
CA ILE A 26 6.97 -5.38 -5.76
C ILE A 26 6.20 -6.70 -5.61
N ALA A 27 6.79 -7.69 -4.93
CA ALA A 27 6.17 -8.98 -4.72
C ALA A 27 4.85 -8.87 -3.95
N SER A 28 4.77 -8.03 -2.92
CA SER A 28 3.54 -7.85 -2.16
C SER A 28 2.41 -7.21 -2.99
N ASN A 29 2.73 -6.25 -3.87
CA ASN A 29 1.77 -5.67 -4.82
C ASN A 29 1.27 -6.72 -5.82
N LEU A 30 2.14 -7.60 -6.32
CA LEU A 30 1.74 -8.69 -7.21
C LEU A 30 0.86 -9.71 -6.49
N ILE A 31 1.22 -10.08 -5.26
CA ILE A 31 0.49 -11.08 -4.48
C ILE A 31 -0.94 -10.62 -4.18
N VAL A 32 -1.15 -9.37 -3.74
CA VAL A 32 -2.52 -8.89 -3.44
C VAL A 32 -3.41 -8.83 -4.68
N VAL A 33 -2.84 -8.54 -5.84
CA VAL A 33 -3.56 -8.62 -7.12
C VAL A 33 -3.90 -10.06 -7.47
N LEU A 34 -2.93 -10.98 -7.31
CA LEU A 34 -3.15 -12.40 -7.58
C LEU A 34 -4.22 -13.01 -6.66
N THR A 35 -4.21 -12.68 -5.38
CA THR A 35 -5.23 -13.17 -4.43
C THR A 35 -6.61 -12.61 -4.74
N ASP A 36 -6.73 -11.36 -5.20
CA ASP A 36 -8.01 -10.80 -5.66
C ASP A 36 -8.54 -11.58 -6.87
N PHE A 37 -7.69 -11.83 -7.88
CA PHE A 37 -8.07 -12.64 -9.04
C PHE A 37 -8.43 -14.07 -8.68
N ILE A 38 -7.67 -14.72 -7.79
CA ILE A 38 -7.96 -16.08 -7.33
C ILE A 38 -9.29 -16.09 -6.56
N GLY A 39 -9.51 -15.11 -5.66
CA GLY A 39 -10.77 -14.97 -4.93
C GLY A 39 -11.97 -14.81 -5.85
N ILE A 40 -11.86 -14.00 -6.90
CA ILE A 40 -12.90 -13.83 -7.93
C ILE A 40 -13.27 -15.16 -8.59
N ILE A 41 -12.30 -16.04 -8.82
CA ILE A 41 -12.50 -17.33 -9.51
C ILE A 41 -13.08 -18.38 -8.57
N VAL A 42 -12.62 -18.42 -7.32
CA VAL A 42 -12.93 -19.50 -6.36
C VAL A 42 -14.24 -19.24 -5.61
N VAL A 43 -14.61 -17.97 -5.37
CA VAL A 43 -15.85 -17.63 -4.67
C VAL A 43 -17.03 -17.77 -5.63
N ASP A 44 -17.91 -18.74 -5.33
CA ASP A 44 -19.09 -19.02 -6.14
C ASP A 44 -20.00 -17.80 -6.29
N SER A 45 -20.46 -17.57 -7.52
CA SER A 45 -21.36 -16.46 -7.87
C SER A 45 -20.81 -15.06 -7.53
N TYR A 46 -19.50 -14.92 -7.37
CA TYR A 46 -18.88 -13.61 -7.14
C TYR A 46 -18.94 -12.74 -8.39
N ASN A 47 -19.35 -11.48 -8.23
CA ASN A 47 -19.40 -10.48 -9.30
C ASN A 47 -18.42 -9.34 -8.99
N PRO A 48 -17.25 -9.26 -9.66
CA PRO A 48 -16.23 -8.26 -9.36
C PRO A 48 -16.61 -6.81 -9.69
N ILE A 49 -17.71 -6.61 -10.44
CA ILE A 49 -18.22 -5.27 -10.75
C ILE A 49 -19.08 -4.77 -9.58
N LYS A 50 -19.92 -5.62 -9.01
CA LYS A 50 -20.86 -5.27 -7.95
C LYS A 50 -20.27 -5.43 -6.55
N GLN A 51 -19.49 -6.49 -6.33
CA GLN A 51 -18.99 -6.87 -5.02
C GLN A 51 -17.56 -6.38 -4.79
N THR A 52 -17.34 -5.83 -3.60
CA THR A 52 -16.08 -5.25 -3.14
C THR A 52 -15.00 -6.30 -2.91
N ILE A 53 -13.74 -5.90 -2.94
CA ILE A 53 -12.58 -6.63 -2.43
C ILE A 53 -12.88 -7.09 -1.00
N SER A 54 -13.39 -6.22 -0.12
CA SER A 54 -13.80 -6.64 1.23
C SER A 54 -14.96 -7.65 1.24
N ASN A 55 -15.69 -7.86 0.13
CA ASN A 55 -16.63 -8.98 0.03
C ASN A 55 -15.96 -10.32 -0.26
N LEU A 56 -14.75 -10.35 -0.85
CA LEU A 56 -13.97 -11.58 -1.02
C LEU A 56 -13.41 -12.10 0.30
N ALA A 57 -13.14 -11.19 1.24
CA ALA A 57 -12.66 -11.49 2.57
C ALA A 57 -13.80 -11.90 3.55
N ILE A 58 -14.87 -12.52 3.03
CA ILE A 58 -16.00 -13.03 3.82
C ILE A 58 -16.34 -14.47 3.39
N GLY A 59 -16.46 -15.37 4.37
CA GLY A 59 -16.84 -16.77 4.16
C GLY A 59 -15.67 -17.73 4.03
N ASP A 60 -15.90 -18.91 3.44
CA ASP A 60 -14.97 -20.05 3.48
C ASP A 60 -13.62 -19.81 2.78
N TYR A 61 -13.59 -18.87 1.83
CA TYR A 61 -12.40 -18.50 1.07
C TYR A 61 -11.81 -17.14 1.45
N ALA A 62 -12.31 -16.51 2.54
CA ALA A 62 -11.86 -15.20 3.00
C ALA A 62 -10.33 -15.11 3.18
N TRP A 63 -9.74 -16.19 3.69
CA TRP A 63 -8.31 -16.33 3.93
C TRP A 63 -7.44 -16.04 2.70
N ILE A 64 -7.95 -16.27 1.47
CA ILE A 64 -7.21 -15.99 0.24
C ILE A 64 -6.95 -14.50 0.13
N GLN A 65 -8.00 -13.70 0.28
CA GLN A 65 -7.90 -12.25 0.21
C GLN A 65 -7.13 -11.69 1.41
N ASP A 66 -7.34 -12.25 2.60
CA ASP A 66 -6.64 -11.83 3.82
C ASP A 66 -5.13 -12.04 3.72
N ILE A 67 -4.66 -13.16 3.18
CA ILE A 67 -3.22 -13.38 2.95
C ILE A 67 -2.66 -12.31 2.00
N GLY A 68 -3.40 -11.97 0.95
CA GLY A 68 -3.02 -10.91 0.01
C GLY A 68 -2.85 -9.56 0.68
N LEU A 69 -3.86 -9.13 1.44
CA LEU A 69 -3.85 -7.87 2.18
C LEU A 69 -2.77 -7.85 3.27
N ASN A 70 -2.59 -8.96 4.00
CA ASN A 70 -1.57 -9.06 5.03
C ASN A 70 -0.15 -8.94 4.46
N LEU A 71 0.15 -9.65 3.39
CA LEU A 71 1.45 -9.55 2.72
C LEU A 71 1.67 -8.16 2.10
N TYR A 72 0.60 -7.54 1.59
CA TYR A 72 0.63 -6.15 1.13
C TYR A 72 0.97 -5.16 2.26
N GLY A 73 0.30 -5.26 3.41
CA GLY A 73 0.59 -4.45 4.60
C GLY A 73 2.04 -4.59 5.07
N ILE A 74 2.57 -5.83 5.10
CA ILE A 74 3.98 -6.09 5.41
C ILE A 74 4.91 -5.42 4.38
N GLY A 75 4.58 -5.50 3.09
CA GLY A 75 5.35 -4.84 2.03
C GLY A 75 5.41 -3.32 2.19
N LEU A 76 4.32 -2.69 2.64
CA LEU A 76 4.30 -1.25 2.95
C LEU A 76 5.22 -0.91 4.12
N ILE A 77 5.19 -1.72 5.19
CA ILE A 77 6.09 -1.58 6.35
C ILE A 77 7.55 -1.68 5.91
N VAL A 78 7.89 -2.65 5.06
CA VAL A 78 9.25 -2.82 4.53
C VAL A 78 9.66 -1.62 3.67
N CYS A 79 8.78 -1.11 2.82
CA CYS A 79 9.03 0.10 2.04
C CYS A 79 9.23 1.33 2.96
N ALA A 80 8.45 1.46 4.02
CA ALA A 80 8.58 2.53 5.00
C ALA A 80 9.96 2.50 5.69
N ILE A 81 10.42 1.33 6.12
CA ILE A 81 11.74 1.15 6.73
C ILE A 81 12.85 1.53 5.73
N ALA A 82 12.71 1.11 4.46
CA ALA A 82 13.65 1.48 3.42
C ALA A 82 13.70 3.00 3.19
N LEU A 83 12.54 3.66 3.04
CA LEU A 83 12.47 5.11 2.87
C LEU A 83 13.02 5.86 4.09
N TRP A 84 12.71 5.40 5.30
CA TRP A 84 13.24 5.95 6.55
C TRP A 84 14.77 5.87 6.56
N ARG A 85 15.34 4.72 6.17
CA ARG A 85 16.79 4.52 6.10
C ARG A 85 17.45 5.28 4.95
N TRP A 86 16.76 5.50 3.83
CA TRP A 86 17.25 6.35 2.75
C TRP A 86 17.41 7.79 3.22
N ASN A 87 16.50 8.27 4.07
CA ASN A 87 16.58 9.58 4.72
C ASN A 87 16.89 10.74 3.75
N LEU A 88 16.07 10.88 2.70
CA LEU A 88 16.28 11.89 1.66
C LEU A 88 15.93 13.31 2.09
N GLY A 89 15.46 13.55 3.30
CA GLY A 89 14.72 14.78 3.58
C GLY A 89 14.86 15.34 4.97
N ASP A 90 14.09 16.40 5.16
CA ASP A 90 13.81 16.99 6.46
C ASP A 90 12.75 16.16 7.21
N TRP A 91 12.17 16.74 8.25
CA TRP A 91 11.13 16.12 9.06
C TRP A 91 9.91 15.62 8.25
N ARG A 92 9.63 16.21 7.06
CA ARG A 92 8.48 15.82 6.23
C ARG A 92 8.69 14.43 5.64
N TRP A 93 9.90 14.12 5.22
CA TRP A 93 10.26 12.80 4.69
C TRP A 93 10.14 11.72 5.77
N GLN A 94 10.66 12.01 6.95
CA GLN A 94 10.52 11.12 8.11
C GLN A 94 9.06 10.91 8.43
N LEU A 95 8.27 11.98 8.60
CA LEU A 95 6.84 11.85 8.86
C LEU A 95 6.12 11.03 7.78
N GLY A 96 6.40 11.29 6.50
CA GLY A 96 5.82 10.51 5.39
C GLY A 96 6.16 9.02 5.46
N ALA A 97 7.40 8.66 5.78
CA ALA A 97 7.81 7.27 5.95
C ALA A 97 7.19 6.62 7.21
N THR A 98 7.08 7.35 8.32
CA THR A 98 6.35 6.87 9.52
C THR A 98 4.87 6.65 9.22
N LEU A 99 4.22 7.57 8.52
CA LEU A 99 2.83 7.40 8.14
C LEU A 99 2.64 6.21 7.21
N LEU A 100 3.59 5.93 6.30
CA LEU A 100 3.57 4.72 5.47
C LEU A 100 3.69 3.44 6.31
N PHE A 101 4.49 3.45 7.37
CA PHE A 101 4.56 2.35 8.31
C PHE A 101 3.20 2.11 9.00
N PHE A 102 2.56 3.18 9.47
CA PHE A 102 1.23 3.08 10.08
C PHE A 102 0.14 2.69 9.08
N LEU A 103 0.22 3.13 7.82
CA LEU A 103 -0.67 2.65 6.76
C LEU A 103 -0.52 1.15 6.53
N GLY A 104 0.70 0.61 6.62
CA GLY A 104 0.92 -0.83 6.57
C GLY A 104 0.22 -1.57 7.71
N ILE A 105 0.29 -1.05 8.95
CA ILE A 105 -0.45 -1.59 10.10
C ILE A 105 -1.96 -1.47 9.90
N ASP A 106 -2.44 -0.34 9.39
CA ASP A 106 -3.85 -0.08 9.11
C ASP A 106 -4.42 -1.11 8.13
N ILE A 107 -3.68 -1.47 7.07
CA ILE A 107 -4.04 -2.55 6.14
C ILE A 107 -4.14 -3.91 6.84
N LEU A 108 -3.25 -4.22 7.80
CA LEU A 108 -3.36 -5.47 8.58
C LEU A 108 -4.63 -5.47 9.45
N ILE A 109 -4.98 -4.32 10.03
CA ILE A 109 -6.22 -4.18 10.81
C ILE A 109 -7.45 -4.35 9.92
N ILE A 110 -7.44 -3.77 8.71
CA ILE A 110 -8.51 -3.91 7.72
C ILE A 110 -8.72 -5.40 7.41
N SER A 111 -7.66 -6.12 7.07
CA SER A 111 -7.73 -7.56 6.72
C SER A 111 -8.33 -8.39 7.86
N GLU A 112 -7.86 -8.22 9.10
CA GLU A 112 -8.36 -8.99 10.23
C GLU A 112 -9.86 -8.77 10.51
N HIS A 113 -10.38 -7.59 10.13
CA HIS A 113 -11.75 -7.19 10.41
C HIS A 113 -12.68 -7.25 9.18
N ASP A 114 -12.18 -7.63 8.00
CA ASP A 114 -12.95 -7.68 6.76
C ASP A 114 -14.16 -8.64 6.87
N GLN A 115 -13.99 -9.78 7.54
CA GLN A 115 -15.08 -10.75 7.76
C GLN A 115 -16.31 -10.14 8.47
N TYR A 116 -16.11 -9.07 9.25
CA TYR A 116 -17.17 -8.37 9.97
C TYR A 116 -17.76 -7.19 9.18
N ALA A 117 -17.22 -6.85 8.01
CA ALA A 117 -17.63 -5.68 7.22
C ALA A 117 -19.09 -5.71 6.75
N LYS A 118 -19.79 -6.87 6.82
CA LYS A 118 -21.22 -7.01 6.50
C LYS A 118 -22.14 -7.16 7.70
N LEU A 119 -21.61 -7.15 8.93
CA LEU A 119 -22.40 -7.37 10.16
C LEU A 119 -22.69 -6.03 10.83
N PRO A 120 -23.86 -5.40 10.54
CA PRO A 120 -24.18 -4.09 11.09
C PRO A 120 -24.24 -4.17 12.61
N ASN A 121 -23.73 -3.16 13.30
CA ASN A 121 -23.66 -3.08 14.77
C ASN A 121 -22.67 -4.06 15.43
N SER A 122 -21.77 -4.70 14.68
CA SER A 122 -20.62 -5.40 15.26
C SER A 122 -19.47 -4.43 15.55
N SER A 123 -18.67 -4.72 16.58
CA SER A 123 -17.44 -3.98 16.85
C SER A 123 -16.47 -4.09 15.66
N GLY A 124 -16.37 -5.26 15.04
CA GLY A 124 -15.50 -5.51 13.89
C GLY A 124 -15.86 -4.67 12.67
N PHE A 125 -17.16 -4.51 12.36
CA PHE A 125 -17.62 -3.59 11.30
C PHE A 125 -17.12 -2.16 11.51
N SER A 126 -17.19 -1.68 12.76
CA SER A 126 -16.80 -0.30 13.10
C SER A 126 -15.29 -0.12 12.97
N VAL A 127 -14.50 -1.11 13.42
CA VAL A 127 -13.04 -1.10 13.29
C VAL A 127 -12.61 -1.08 11.82
N HIS A 128 -13.18 -1.95 10.99
CA HIS A 128 -12.91 -1.97 9.55
C HIS A 128 -13.23 -0.61 8.92
N LEU A 129 -14.41 -0.05 9.20
CA LEU A 129 -14.83 1.23 8.64
C LEU A 129 -13.90 2.39 9.05
N TYR A 130 -13.50 2.45 10.33
CA TYR A 130 -12.56 3.46 10.80
C TYR A 130 -11.19 3.33 10.14
N ALA A 131 -10.69 2.10 9.98
CA ALA A 131 -9.43 1.84 9.31
C ALA A 131 -9.49 2.30 7.83
N VAL A 132 -10.56 2.02 7.10
CA VAL A 132 -10.74 2.53 5.72
C VAL A 132 -10.76 4.06 5.67
N TYR A 133 -11.36 4.75 6.66
CA TYR A 133 -11.28 6.22 6.73
C TYR A 133 -9.86 6.72 7.03
N VAL A 134 -9.12 6.04 7.91
CA VAL A 134 -7.72 6.36 8.21
C VAL A 134 -6.88 6.19 6.95
N LEU A 135 -7.02 5.07 6.24
CA LEU A 135 -6.42 4.81 4.93
C LEU A 135 -6.70 5.96 3.95
N GLY A 136 -7.98 6.34 3.84
CA GLY A 136 -8.46 7.40 2.96
C GLY A 136 -7.78 8.75 3.19
N LEU A 137 -7.46 9.06 4.44
CA LEU A 137 -6.81 10.31 4.84
C LEU A 137 -5.28 10.23 4.79
N ILE A 138 -4.69 9.15 5.29
CA ILE A 138 -3.24 9.06 5.50
C ILE A 138 -2.49 8.86 4.19
N PHE A 139 -3.04 8.12 3.23
CA PHE A 139 -2.38 7.86 1.96
C PHE A 139 -2.05 9.11 1.13
N PRO A 140 -2.99 10.04 0.87
CA PRO A 140 -2.66 11.26 0.13
C PRO A 140 -1.68 12.14 0.90
N LEU A 141 -1.73 12.13 2.24
CA LEU A 141 -0.76 12.83 3.09
C LEU A 141 0.65 12.25 2.96
N ILE A 142 0.79 10.91 2.93
CA ILE A 142 2.07 10.22 2.66
C ILE A 142 2.61 10.65 1.30
N CYS A 143 1.78 10.58 0.25
CA CYS A 143 2.16 10.95 -1.11
C CYS A 143 2.62 12.41 -1.20
N PHE A 144 1.92 13.31 -0.51
CA PHE A 144 2.27 14.73 -0.43
C PHE A 144 3.59 14.95 0.31
N LEU A 145 3.75 14.38 1.51
CA LEU A 145 4.94 14.58 2.35
C LEU A 145 6.21 14.00 1.72
N LEU A 146 6.13 12.81 1.14
CA LEU A 146 7.29 12.19 0.48
C LEU A 146 7.68 12.91 -0.82
N SER A 147 6.75 13.64 -1.46
CA SER A 147 7.04 14.40 -2.69
C SER A 147 8.19 15.42 -2.52
N PHE A 148 8.34 15.99 -1.32
CA PHE A 148 9.41 16.94 -1.02
C PHE A 148 10.79 16.28 -1.05
N GLY A 149 10.92 15.05 -0.55
CA GLY A 149 12.15 14.28 -0.66
C GLY A 149 12.39 13.77 -2.08
N PHE A 150 11.32 13.32 -2.77
CA PHE A 150 11.40 12.89 -4.16
C PHE A 150 11.88 13.97 -5.12
N ARG A 151 11.64 15.25 -4.83
CA ARG A 151 12.20 16.39 -5.59
C ARG A 151 13.73 16.34 -5.69
N LYS A 152 14.42 15.79 -4.67
CA LYS A 152 15.88 15.66 -4.66
C LYS A 152 16.38 14.55 -5.59
N ILE A 153 15.51 13.59 -5.94
CA ILE A 153 15.78 12.58 -6.97
C ILE A 153 15.47 13.17 -8.34
N SER A 154 14.23 13.62 -8.56
CA SER A 154 13.84 14.36 -9.76
C SER A 154 12.50 15.07 -9.59
N ARG A 155 12.26 16.12 -10.39
CA ARG A 155 10.95 16.77 -10.46
C ARG A 155 9.84 15.83 -10.93
N ARG A 156 10.16 14.84 -11.78
CA ARG A 156 9.17 13.86 -12.26
C ARG A 156 8.63 13.01 -11.11
N TRP A 157 9.48 12.56 -10.20
CA TRP A 157 9.08 11.81 -9.01
C TRP A 157 8.24 12.64 -8.04
N GLN A 158 8.59 13.92 -7.86
CA GLN A 158 7.77 14.85 -7.08
C GLN A 158 6.36 14.98 -7.68
N TYR A 159 6.26 15.29 -8.98
CA TYR A 159 4.97 15.49 -9.64
C TYR A 159 4.15 14.20 -9.70
N PHE A 160 4.78 13.05 -9.92
CA PHE A 160 4.11 11.76 -9.87
C PHE A 160 3.43 11.53 -8.51
N SER A 161 4.16 11.72 -7.40
CA SER A 161 3.61 11.52 -6.06
C SER A 161 2.50 12.52 -5.74
N LEU A 162 2.65 13.79 -6.14
CA LEU A 162 1.60 14.80 -5.98
C LEU A 162 0.36 14.49 -6.84
N ALA A 163 0.55 14.03 -8.07
CA ALA A 163 -0.55 13.66 -8.95
C ALA A 163 -1.37 12.50 -8.37
N ILE A 164 -0.69 11.47 -7.84
CA ILE A 164 -1.37 10.37 -7.12
C ILE A 164 -2.16 10.91 -5.93
N ALA A 165 -1.58 11.80 -5.11
CA ALA A 165 -2.29 12.38 -3.97
C ALA A 165 -3.57 13.12 -4.41
N VAL A 166 -3.50 13.90 -5.48
CA VAL A 166 -4.67 14.63 -6.03
C VAL A 166 -5.71 13.67 -6.60
N VAL A 167 -5.29 12.69 -7.40
CA VAL A 167 -6.19 11.68 -7.96
C VAL A 167 -6.88 10.92 -6.84
N TRP A 168 -6.15 10.53 -5.79
CA TRP A 168 -6.73 9.90 -4.62
C TRP A 168 -7.79 10.78 -3.93
N LEU A 169 -7.49 12.05 -3.68
CA LEU A 169 -8.44 12.98 -3.05
C LEU A 169 -9.70 13.22 -3.87
N ILE A 170 -9.66 13.00 -5.18
CA ILE A 170 -10.83 13.08 -6.06
C ILE A 170 -11.64 11.78 -5.99
N PHE A 171 -10.97 10.62 -6.07
CA PHE A 171 -11.65 9.34 -6.27
C PHE A 171 -11.91 8.53 -5.00
N ALA A 172 -11.16 8.70 -3.93
CA ALA A 172 -11.40 7.95 -2.70
C ALA A 172 -12.67 8.43 -1.93
N PRO A 173 -12.92 9.75 -1.74
CA PRO A 173 -14.07 10.19 -0.92
C PRO A 173 -15.46 9.73 -1.41
N PRO A 174 -15.75 9.69 -2.73
CA PRO A 174 -17.05 9.23 -3.22
C PRO A 174 -17.32 7.73 -2.99
N PHE A 175 -16.33 6.93 -2.59
CA PHE A 175 -16.44 5.47 -2.45
C PHE A 175 -17.71 5.02 -1.70
N PHE A 176 -18.05 5.69 -0.59
CA PHE A 176 -19.22 5.35 0.23
C PHE A 176 -20.57 5.78 -0.37
N GLN A 177 -20.55 6.48 -1.50
CA GLN A 177 -21.73 7.04 -2.18
C GLN A 177 -21.98 6.37 -3.54
N ILE A 178 -21.09 5.47 -3.97
CA ILE A 178 -21.23 4.76 -5.24
C ILE A 178 -22.41 3.77 -5.18
N SER A 179 -23.08 3.63 -6.32
CA SER A 179 -24.15 2.64 -6.48
C SER A 179 -23.62 1.23 -6.27
N THR A 180 -24.40 0.41 -5.56
CA THR A 180 -24.13 -1.02 -5.38
C THR A 180 -24.00 -1.80 -6.70
N ALA A 181 -24.42 -1.23 -7.83
CA ALA A 181 -24.19 -1.79 -9.16
C ALA A 181 -22.71 -1.77 -9.59
N PHE A 182 -21.89 -0.88 -9.02
CA PHE A 182 -20.49 -0.65 -9.44
C PHE A 182 -19.49 -0.60 -8.27
N ASN A 183 -19.91 -0.87 -7.04
CA ASN A 183 -19.03 -0.78 -5.86
C ASN A 183 -17.74 -1.58 -6.01
N GLY A 184 -17.83 -2.81 -6.52
CA GLY A 184 -16.68 -3.69 -6.72
C GLY A 184 -15.66 -3.15 -7.72
N LEU A 185 -16.13 -2.65 -8.85
CA LEU A 185 -15.27 -2.04 -9.87
C LEU A 185 -14.61 -0.77 -9.33
N TYR A 186 -15.38 0.06 -8.62
CA TYR A 186 -14.91 1.33 -8.10
C TYR A 186 -13.84 1.15 -7.02
N GLU A 187 -14.04 0.23 -6.09
CA GLU A 187 -13.05 -0.07 -5.06
C GLU A 187 -11.73 -0.56 -5.66
N ARG A 188 -11.79 -1.49 -6.62
CA ARG A 188 -10.61 -1.97 -7.34
C ARG A 188 -9.90 -0.85 -8.07
N PHE A 189 -10.64 0.07 -8.69
CA PHE A 189 -10.07 1.26 -9.30
C PHE A 189 -9.33 2.14 -8.27
N VAL A 190 -9.93 2.39 -7.10
CA VAL A 190 -9.29 3.16 -6.02
C VAL A 190 -8.06 2.42 -5.47
N ALA A 191 -8.16 1.12 -5.25
CA ALA A 191 -7.05 0.28 -4.83
C ALA A 191 -5.89 0.30 -5.85
N LEU A 192 -6.19 0.32 -7.15
CA LEU A 192 -5.17 0.45 -8.20
C LEU A 192 -4.38 1.75 -8.10
N ILE A 193 -4.98 2.87 -7.67
CA ILE A 193 -4.23 4.13 -7.45
C ILE A 193 -3.16 3.93 -6.37
N LEU A 194 -3.53 3.27 -5.27
CA LEU A 194 -2.62 2.90 -4.20
C LEU A 194 -1.49 2.00 -4.74
N LEU A 195 -1.86 0.92 -5.42
CA LEU A 195 -0.93 -0.06 -5.99
C LEU A 195 0.03 0.55 -7.03
N CYS A 196 -0.45 1.49 -7.85
CA CYS A 196 0.40 2.20 -8.82
C CYS A 196 1.51 2.98 -8.12
N TRP A 197 1.18 3.70 -7.04
CA TRP A 197 2.16 4.46 -6.30
C TRP A 197 3.15 3.56 -5.57
N THR A 198 2.65 2.56 -4.83
CA THR A 198 3.49 1.64 -4.07
C THR A 198 4.41 0.84 -4.98
N THR A 199 3.92 0.34 -6.11
CA THR A 199 4.75 -0.33 -7.13
C THR A 199 5.87 0.60 -7.63
N ALA A 200 5.55 1.85 -7.95
CA ALA A 200 6.54 2.82 -8.41
C ALA A 200 7.60 3.12 -7.35
N ILE A 201 7.20 3.25 -6.07
CA ILE A 201 8.13 3.47 -4.96
C ILE A 201 8.99 2.23 -4.70
N SER A 202 8.43 1.03 -4.71
CA SER A 202 9.19 -0.21 -4.57
C SER A 202 10.22 -0.37 -5.69
N TRP A 203 9.85 -0.02 -6.92
CA TRP A 203 10.76 0.01 -8.07
C TRP A 203 11.90 1.02 -7.88
N LEU A 204 11.58 2.23 -7.39
CA LEU A 204 12.56 3.26 -7.09
C LEU A 204 13.54 2.84 -5.97
N ILE A 205 13.03 2.18 -4.93
CA ILE A 205 13.84 1.60 -3.85
C ILE A 205 14.79 0.53 -4.41
N PHE A 206 14.30 -0.35 -5.28
CA PHE A 206 15.11 -1.41 -5.91
C PHE A 206 16.23 -0.84 -6.79
N HIS A 207 15.93 0.21 -7.57
CA HIS A 207 16.90 0.90 -8.46
C HIS A 207 17.65 2.04 -7.77
N ARG A 208 17.71 2.06 -6.43
CA ARG A 208 18.51 3.05 -5.73
C ARG A 208 19.99 2.83 -6.05
N GLU A 209 20.48 3.55 -7.06
CA GLU A 209 21.90 3.72 -7.37
C GLU A 209 22.48 4.84 -6.49
N ASN A 210 23.73 4.66 -6.06
CA ASN A 210 24.43 5.57 -5.13
C ASN A 210 24.55 6.99 -5.68
#